data_AF-A0A9N9NBJ8-F1
#
_entry.id   AF-A0A9N9NBJ8-F1
#
_cell.length_a   1.000
_cell.length_b   1.000
_cell.length_c   1.000
_cell.angle_alpha   90.00
_cell.angle_beta   90.00
_cell.angle_gamma   90.00
#
_symmetry.space_group_name_H-M   'P 1'
#
loop_
_entity.id
_entity.type
_entity.pdbx_description
1 polymer ?
#
loop_
_entity_poly.entity_id
_entity_poly.type
_entity_poly.pdbx_seq_one_letter_code
_entity_poly.pdbx_strand_id
1 'polypeptide(L)' 'MTNDVARVYFVDNQGIPTPPPANVVCICSLTGEVIQSAVINGAVSFIILWMYSYEIKVDDIKIFSIENQKQQALT' A
#
# COMPACT_ATOMS: atom_id res chain seq x y z
N MET A 1 5.82 9.68 -18.82
CA MET A 1 6.11 8.46 -18.05
C MET A 1 4.79 8.02 -17.45
N THR A 2 4.27 6.87 -17.86
CA THR A 2 3.14 6.24 -17.16
C THR A 2 3.66 5.88 -15.78
N ASN A 3 3.24 6.63 -14.78
CA ASN A 3 3.50 6.30 -13.39
C ASN A 3 2.70 5.02 -13.12
N ASP A 4 3.35 3.86 -13.19
CA ASP A 4 2.68 2.59 -12.90
C ASP A 4 2.16 2.65 -11.46
N VAL A 5 0.85 2.82 -11.35
CA VAL A 5 0.13 2.92 -10.09
C VAL A 5 -0.34 1.53 -9.69
N ALA A 6 -0.25 1.23 -8.41
CA ALA A 6 -0.86 0.06 -7.81
C ALA A 6 -1.88 0.47 -6.76
N ARG A 7 -2.81 -0.45 -6.53
CA ARG A 7 -3.91 -0.27 -5.59
C ARG A 7 -3.76 -1.29 -4.47
N VAL A 8 -3.68 -0.80 -3.24
CA VAL A 8 -3.63 -1.62 -2.03
C VAL A 8 -4.96 -1.47 -1.31
N TYR A 9 -5.60 -2.58 -0.95
CA TYR A 9 -6.87 -2.61 -0.24
C TYR A 9 -6.98 -3.90 0.58
N PHE A 10 -7.84 -3.88 1.58
CA PHE A 10 -8.05 -5.02 2.47
C PHE A 10 -9.11 -5.95 1.89
N VAL A 11 -8.90 -7.25 2.06
CA VAL A 11 -9.83 -8.30 1.66
C VAL A 11 -9.99 -9.29 2.80
N ASP A 12 -11.11 -10.01 2.83
CA ASP A 12 -11.28 -11.18 3.69
C ASP A 12 -10.57 -12.43 3.12
N ASN A 13 -10.76 -13.56 3.79
CA ASN A 13 -10.21 -14.86 3.37
C ASN A 13 -10.82 -15.43 2.08
N GLN A 14 -11.88 -14.81 1.55
CA GLN A 14 -12.51 -15.15 0.26
C GLN A 14 -12.07 -14.18 -0.85
N GLY A 15 -11.24 -13.18 -0.54
CA GLY A 15 -10.81 -12.14 -1.48
C GLY A 15 -11.85 -11.04 -1.69
N ILE A 16 -12.89 -10.97 -0.85
CA ILE A 16 -13.90 -9.91 -0.92
C ILE A 16 -13.37 -8.66 -0.22
N PRO A 17 -13.47 -7.46 -0.83
CA PRO A 17 -12.99 -6.24 -0.19
C PRO A 17 -13.68 -5.95 1.14
N THR A 18 -12.89 -5.59 2.14
CA THR A 18 -13.35 -5.22 3.48
C THR A 18 -12.81 -3.85 3.89
N PRO A 19 -13.48 -3.15 4.81
CA PRO A 19 -12.91 -1.95 5.40
C PRO A 19 -11.57 -2.26 6.09
N PRO A 20 -10.56 -1.38 5.98
CA PRO A 20 -9.35 -1.49 6.77
C PRO A 20 -9.69 -1.46 8.26
N PRO A 21 -8.88 -2.11 9.12
CA PRO A 21 -8.92 -1.88 10.56
C PRO A 21 -8.86 -0.38 10.92
N ALA A 22 -9.30 -0.03 12.12
CA ALA A 22 -9.14 1.32 12.64
C ALA A 22 -7.65 1.72 12.66
N ASN A 23 -7.36 3.00 12.46
CA ASN A 23 -6.01 3.57 12.51
C ASN A 23 -5.00 2.93 11.56
N VAL A 24 -5.46 2.40 10.42
CA VAL A 24 -4.54 1.97 9.35
C VAL A 24 -3.89 3.18 8.69
N VAL A 25 -2.57 3.12 8.56
CA VAL A 25 -1.77 4.12 7.85
C VAL A 25 -0.88 3.42 6.82
N CYS A 26 -0.90 3.90 5.58
CA CYS A 26 0.07 3.52 4.55
C CYS A 26 1.08 4.66 4.40
N ILE A 27 2.38 4.35 4.46
CA ILE A 27 3.47 5.34 4.47
C ILE A 27 4.46 4.98 3.38
N CYS A 28 4.87 5.96 2.57
CA CYS A 28 5.99 5.80 1.64
C CYS A 28 7.30 5.72 2.43
N SER A 29 8.05 4.63 2.29
CA SER A 29 9.29 4.43 3.07
C SER A 29 10.40 5.41 2.70
N LEU A 30 10.37 5.97 1.48
CA LEU A 30 11.37 6.92 1.00
C LEU A 30 11.12 8.34 1.52
N THR A 31 9.88 8.83 1.44
CA THR A 31 9.52 10.21 1.78
C THR A 31 8.95 10.37 3.19
N GLY A 32 8.50 9.27 3.80
CA GLY A 32 7.76 9.30 5.07
C GLY A 32 6.33 9.84 4.93
N GLU A 33 5.89 10.11 3.71
CA GLU A 33 4.56 10.67 3.47
C GLU A 33 3.46 9.63 3.71
N VAL A 34 2.39 10.08 4.38
CA VAL A 34 1.18 9.30 4.55
C VAL A 34 0.37 9.31 3.25
N ILE A 35 0.08 8.13 2.73
CA ILE A 35 -0.74 7.95 1.55
C ILE A 35 -2.21 8.12 1.92
N GLN A 36 -2.87 9.09 1.28
CA GLN A 36 -4.30 9.29 1.45
C GLN A 36 -5.09 8.12 0.87
N SER A 37 -6.07 7.64 1.61
CA SER A 37 -7.00 6.63 1.13
C SER A 37 -8.11 7.22 0.28
N ALA A 38 -8.59 6.47 -0.70
CA ALA A 38 -9.78 6.78 -1.49
C ALA A 38 -10.71 5.56 -1.59
N VAL A 39 -12.01 5.78 -1.77
CA VAL A 39 -12.96 4.70 -2.05
C VAL A 39 -13.00 4.43 -3.54
N ILE A 40 -12.66 3.20 -3.95
CA ILE A 40 -12.66 2.77 -5.36
C ILE A 40 -13.43 1.46 -5.45
N ASN A 41 -14.42 1.36 -6.34
CA ASN A 41 -15.27 0.17 -6.49
C ASN A 41 -15.78 -0.38 -5.15
N GLY A 42 -16.19 0.51 -4.24
CA GLY A 42 -16.73 0.15 -2.92
C GLY A 42 -15.71 -0.19 -1.84
N ALA A 43 -14.40 -0.15 -2.11
CA ALA A 43 -13.37 -0.48 -1.12
C ALA A 43 -12.42 0.69 -0.84
N VAL A 44 -12.11 0.91 0.43
CA VAL A 44 -11.09 1.86 0.86
C VAL A 44 -9.73 1.36 0.38
N SER A 45 -9.04 2.21 -0.37
CA SER A 45 -7.85 1.84 -1.13
C SER A 45 -6.77 2.89 -0.99
N PHE A 46 -5.52 2.45 -0.92
CA PHE A 46 -4.33 3.30 -1.03
C PHE A 46 -3.81 3.19 -2.46
N ILE A 47 -3.64 4.34 -3.11
CA ILE A 47 -3.05 4.40 -4.46
C ILE A 47 -1.59 4.77 -4.31
N ILE A 48 -0.74 3.84 -4.69
CA ILE A 48 0.70 3.93 -4.53
C ILE A 48 1.38 3.89 -5.88
N LEU A 49 2.58 4.45 -5.95
CA LEU A 49 3.46 4.29 -7.10
C LEU A 49 4.28 3.02 -6.93
N TRP A 50 4.27 2.14 -7.94
CA TRP A 50 4.91 0.82 -7.85
C TRP A 50 6.43 0.87 -7.68
N MET A 51 7.05 2.02 -7.98
CA MET A 51 8.50 2.23 -7.90
C MET A 51 9.06 2.50 -6.50
N TYR A 52 8.22 2.68 -5.49
CA TYR A 52 8.66 2.93 -4.11
C TYR A 52 8.33 1.75 -3.19
N SER A 53 9.00 1.71 -2.03
CA SER A 53 8.61 0.84 -0.92
C SER A 53 7.60 1.54 -0.01
N TYR A 54 6.76 0.76 0.65
CA TYR A 54 5.73 1.25 1.56
C TYR A 54 5.62 0.40 2.82
N GLU A 55 5.25 1.03 3.93
CA GLU A 55 4.87 0.36 5.18
C GLU A 55 3.37 0.54 5.42
N ILE A 56 2.71 -0.52 5.89
CA ILE A 56 1.33 -0.46 6.39
C ILE A 56 1.37 -0.72 7.89
N LYS A 57 0.81 0.22 8.65
CA LYS A 57 0.75 0.19 10.11
C LYS A 57 -0.68 0.19 10.60
N VAL A 58 -0.92 -0.49 11.72
CA VAL A 58 -2.16 -0.43 12.51
C VAL A 58 -1.74 -0.05 13.93
N ASP A 59 -2.31 1.03 14.47
CA ASP A 59 -1.95 1.52 15.81
C ASP A 59 -0.43 1.66 16.00
N ASP A 60 0.24 2.27 15.01
CA ASP A 60 1.71 2.46 14.91
C ASP A 60 2.56 1.16 14.81
N ILE A 61 1.94 -0.02 14.83
CA ILE A 61 2.60 -1.31 14.64
C ILE A 61 2.61 -1.66 13.15
N LYS A 62 3.80 -1.92 12.60
CA LYS A 62 3.94 -2.39 11.22
C LYS A 62 3.35 -3.80 11.08
N ILE A 63 2.35 -3.94 10.20
CA ILE A 63 1.69 -5.22 9.90
C ILE A 63 2.07 -5.77 8.53
N PHE A 64 2.51 -4.91 7.61
CA PHE A 64 2.86 -5.30 6.26
C PHE A 64 3.87 -4.31 5.65
N SER A 65 4.71 -4.78 4.73
CA SER A 65 5.52 -3.90 3.89
C SER A 65 5.52 -4.36 2.44
N ILE A 66 5.59 -3.39 1.54
CA ILE A 66 5.79 -3.59 0.12
C ILE A 66 7.21 -3.14 -0.15
N GLU A 67 8.11 -4.09 -0.42
CA GLU A 67 9.50 -3.80 -0.71
C GLU A 67 9.72 -3.79 -2.23
N ASN A 68 10.05 -2.64 -2.80
CA ASN A 68 10.51 -2.60 -4.18
C ASN A 68 11.95 -3.13 -4.25
N GLN A 69 12.09 -4.42 -4.57
CA GLN A 69 13.38 -4.99 -4.92
C GLN A 69 13.62 -4.76 -6.42
N LYS A 70 14.16 -3.60 -6.78
CA LYS A 70 14.94 -3.48 -8.02
C LYS A 70 16.18 -4.38 -7.87
N GLN A 71 16.02 -5.69 -8.04
CA GLN A 71 17.16 -6.55 -8.37
C GLN A 71 17.69 -6.05 -9.72
N GLN A 72 18.77 -5.27 -9.66
CA GLN A 72 19.71 -5.21 -10.77
C GLN A 72 20.25 -6.63 -10.97
N ALA A 73 19.61 -7.40 -11.84
CA ALA A 73 20.29 -8.49 -12.51
C ALA A 73 21.27 -7.85 -13.50
N LEU A 74 22.42 -7.41 -12.98
CA LEU A 74 23.62 -7.25 -13.78
C LEU A 74 24.22 -8.66 -13.90
N THR A 75 23.80 -9.38 -14.92
CA THR A 75 24.60 -10.46 -15.53
C THR A 75 25.11 -9.98 -16.86
#